data_AF-A0A1A8IBY1-F1
#
_entry.id   AF-A0A1A8IBY1-F1
#
_cell.length_a   1.000
_cell.length_b   1.000
_cell.length_c   1.000
_cell.angle_alpha   90.00
_cell.angle_beta   90.00
_cell.angle_gamma   90.00
#
_symmetry.space_group_name_H-M   'P 1'
#
loop_
_entity.id
_entity.type
_entity.pdbx_description
1 polymer ?
#
loop_
_entity_poly.entity_id
_entity_poly.type
_entity_poly.pdbx_seq_one_letter_code
_entity_poly.pdbx_strand_id
1 'polypeptide(L)'
;MSWLSRLNPRGPGSRSNRSAAPSSPCTADPETCLMVFENHWRQVSWVLEQRDTSSSSDDLTAVRNNTDQMLCLLAEERPAESADSGSCGAPIGPILELVITENILERLVQWHVRRGLDPDSQGALLKLFEMLIGQSQQPLLQHTAVLHPLLRLLGACADPELGCPPALENSLVLLLNQVCVSMARQPVVLEMLFHAAPAQQGSTNLLIFSLLVPFIHRDGAIGQQARDALLLVMAASASHEAVARYIAENSYFCPVLATGLSALYSSLPRKIEVRGDDWHALRREDWMGVSSLVLFMNSLEFCNAVVQVVHPVVRSQLLDYLHNGFLVPVMGPALHKSSVDEMIASTAYLDLFLRSITETSLLRTFLRFILLHCHDNDTILDTLLTRISSNSRLCMVSLSLFRTLLSLNCEDVMLQLILRFLLPCTHVMLSQRRAIRETDMYGKSANKFLSLIPECCRLNAAASAERDEDNPFWSKVLNNPSTEAPAPPRHSTPSRLSFFMRQ
;
A
#
# COMPACT_ATOMS: atom_id res chain seq x y z
N MET A 1 -10.19 -9.41 -8.73
CA MET A 1 -10.78 -8.92 -10.00
C MET A 1 -11.91 -7.87 -9.84
N SER A 2 -12.12 -7.24 -8.68
CA SER A 2 -13.22 -6.28 -8.43
C SER A 2 -12.79 -4.79 -8.39
N TRP A 3 -11.49 -4.52 -8.41
CA TRP A 3 -10.94 -3.18 -8.16
C TRP A 3 -11.08 -2.21 -9.34
N LEU A 4 -10.92 -2.71 -10.56
CA LEU A 4 -10.87 -1.87 -11.77
C LEU A 4 -12.23 -1.27 -12.19
N SER A 5 -13.35 -1.85 -11.76
CA SER A 5 -14.68 -1.35 -12.12
C SER A 5 -15.06 -0.06 -11.39
N ARG A 6 -14.32 0.33 -10.34
CA ARG A 6 -14.58 1.56 -9.56
C ARG A 6 -13.78 2.77 -10.02
N LEU A 7 -12.81 2.58 -10.92
CA LEU A 7 -11.91 3.65 -11.38
C LEU A 7 -12.33 4.28 -12.73
N ASN A 8 -13.46 3.87 -13.31
CA ASN A 8 -13.93 4.39 -14.60
C ASN A 8 -15.47 4.50 -14.62
N PRO A 9 -16.06 5.69 -14.40
CA PRO A 9 -17.50 5.87 -14.54
C PRO A 9 -17.85 5.94 -16.03
N ARG A 10 -18.20 4.81 -16.64
CA ARG A 10 -18.91 4.83 -17.93
C ARG A 10 -20.35 5.28 -17.67
N GLY A 11 -20.74 6.41 -18.27
CA GLY A 11 -22.08 6.99 -18.14
C GLY A 11 -23.19 6.00 -18.53
N PRO A 12 -24.32 5.98 -17.81
CA PRO A 12 -25.37 5.02 -18.09
C PRO A 12 -26.17 5.42 -19.33
N GLY A 13 -26.11 4.56 -20.35
CA GLY A 13 -27.00 4.60 -21.49
C GLY A 13 -28.45 4.29 -21.07
N SER A 14 -29.35 5.15 -21.54
CA SER A 14 -30.80 5.10 -21.38
C SER A 14 -31.41 3.74 -21.71
N ARG A 15 -32.15 3.16 -20.75
CA ARG A 15 -33.29 2.29 -21.02
C ARG A 15 -34.45 2.66 -20.11
N SER A 16 -35.46 3.25 -20.73
CA SER A 16 -36.75 3.64 -20.17
C SER A 16 -37.54 2.44 -19.66
N ASN A 17 -37.97 2.47 -18.40
CA ASN A 17 -39.13 1.72 -17.94
C ASN A 17 -40.05 2.65 -17.15
N ARG A 18 -41.25 2.87 -17.69
CA ARG A 18 -42.34 3.64 -17.09
C ARG A 18 -43.00 2.83 -15.98
N SER A 19 -43.01 3.34 -14.75
CA SER A 19 -44.14 3.30 -13.81
C SER A 19 -43.68 3.75 -12.41
N ALA A 20 -44.52 4.55 -11.75
CA ALA A 20 -44.38 5.18 -10.43
C ALA A 20 -43.46 6.42 -10.38
N ALA A 21 -44.09 7.59 -10.46
CA ALA A 21 -43.46 8.87 -10.13
C ALA A 21 -42.98 8.84 -8.67
N PRO A 22 -41.73 9.20 -8.37
CA PRO A 22 -41.32 9.46 -7.00
C PRO A 22 -41.92 10.80 -6.57
N SER A 23 -42.62 10.79 -5.45
CA SER A 23 -42.98 12.00 -4.71
C SER A 23 -41.74 12.87 -4.53
N SER A 24 -41.83 14.10 -5.02
CA SER A 24 -40.87 15.19 -4.78
C SER A 24 -40.51 15.27 -3.29
N PRO A 25 -39.22 15.25 -2.90
CA PRO A 25 -38.86 15.57 -1.52
C PRO A 25 -39.22 17.03 -1.30
N CYS A 26 -39.97 17.30 -0.23
CA CYS A 26 -40.31 18.63 0.22
C CYS A 26 -39.00 19.38 0.53
N THR A 27 -38.45 20.14 -0.42
CA THR A 27 -37.31 21.01 -0.15
C THR A 27 -37.85 22.15 0.71
N ALA A 28 -37.51 22.13 2.00
CA ALA A 28 -37.73 23.26 2.88
C ALA A 28 -37.11 24.52 2.24
N ASP A 29 -37.79 25.65 2.43
CA ASP A 29 -37.35 26.93 1.91
C ASP A 29 -35.95 27.30 2.44
N PRO A 30 -34.96 27.66 1.58
CA PRO A 30 -33.58 27.92 2.00
C PRO A 30 -33.44 28.98 3.10
N GLU A 31 -34.27 30.02 3.08
CA GLU A 31 -34.28 31.06 4.11
C GLU A 31 -34.76 30.50 5.47
N THR A 32 -35.76 29.62 5.46
CA THR A 32 -36.22 28.92 6.66
C THR A 32 -35.12 28.04 7.25
N CYS A 33 -34.41 27.29 6.41
CA CYS A 33 -33.27 26.46 6.85
C CYS A 33 -32.16 27.31 7.47
N LEU A 34 -31.83 28.46 6.86
CA LEU A 34 -30.85 29.41 7.40
C LEU A 34 -31.28 29.94 8.76
N MET A 35 -32.54 30.35 8.93
CA MET A 35 -33.04 30.88 10.21
C MET A 35 -33.00 29.83 11.32
N VAL A 36 -33.33 28.56 11.01
CA VAL A 36 -33.21 27.45 11.97
C VAL A 36 -31.75 27.21 12.33
N PHE A 37 -30.85 27.23 11.34
CA PHE A 37 -29.42 27.10 11.57
C PHE A 37 -28.88 28.21 12.47
N GLU A 38 -29.22 29.48 12.21
CA GLU A 38 -28.83 30.62 13.04
C GLU A 38 -29.33 30.50 14.47
N ASN A 39 -30.54 29.98 14.67
CA ASN A 39 -31.08 29.79 16.00
C ASN A 39 -30.30 28.74 16.80
N HIS A 40 -29.98 27.60 16.17
CA HIS A 40 -29.11 26.59 16.79
C HIS A 40 -27.71 27.14 17.03
N TRP A 41 -27.16 27.90 16.08
CA TRP A 41 -25.85 28.52 16.22
C TRP A 41 -25.80 29.52 17.37
N ARG A 42 -26.82 30.36 17.55
CA ARG A 42 -26.90 31.29 18.69
C ARG A 42 -26.87 30.59 20.04
N GLN A 43 -27.52 29.42 20.15
CA GLN A 43 -27.48 28.62 21.38
C GLN A 43 -26.10 28.03 21.62
N VAL A 44 -25.46 27.52 20.56
CA VAL A 44 -24.11 26.95 20.62
C VAL A 44 -23.07 28.03 20.93
N SER A 45 -23.09 29.15 20.20
CA SER A 45 -22.13 30.25 20.36
C SER A 45 -22.16 30.82 21.78
N TRP A 46 -23.36 30.95 22.37
CA TRP A 46 -23.54 31.40 23.75
C TRP A 46 -22.84 30.48 24.77
N VAL A 47 -22.86 29.16 24.55
CA VAL A 47 -22.14 28.18 25.38
C VAL A 47 -20.63 28.23 25.11
N LEU A 48 -20.23 28.40 23.84
CA LEU A 48 -18.82 28.46 23.43
C LEU A 48 -18.08 29.69 23.98
N GLU A 49 -18.78 30.82 24.16
CA GLU A 49 -18.23 32.07 24.67
C GLU A 49 -18.06 32.10 26.19
N GLN A 50 -18.71 31.19 26.93
CA GLN A 50 -18.55 31.06 28.38
C GLN A 50 -17.16 30.50 28.70
N ARG A 51 -16.32 31.31 29.36
CA ARG A 51 -14.90 31.02 29.61
C ARG A 51 -14.60 30.15 30.84
N ASP A 52 -15.59 29.87 31.70
CA ASP A 52 -15.35 29.22 33.00
C ASP A 52 -15.71 27.73 33.06
N THR A 53 -14.89 27.01 33.81
CA THR A 53 -14.50 25.60 33.70
C THR A 53 -15.47 24.55 34.26
N SER A 54 -16.78 24.79 34.22
CA SER A 54 -17.75 23.75 34.57
C SER A 54 -19.04 23.92 33.78
N SER A 55 -18.97 23.84 32.45
CA SER A 55 -20.19 23.56 31.71
C SER A 55 -20.73 22.22 32.24
N SER A 56 -22.01 22.22 32.58
CA SER A 56 -22.72 21.02 33.00
C SER A 56 -22.64 19.95 31.92
N SER A 57 -22.86 18.69 32.30
CA SER A 57 -23.09 17.61 31.33
C SER A 57 -24.22 17.98 30.35
N ASP A 58 -25.17 18.78 30.81
CA ASP A 58 -26.31 19.24 30.02
C ASP A 58 -25.87 20.21 28.92
N ASP A 59 -24.93 21.13 29.20
CA ASP A 59 -24.37 22.03 28.18
C ASP A 59 -23.62 21.28 27.08
N LEU A 60 -22.89 20.22 27.43
CA LEU A 60 -22.20 19.35 26.46
C LEU A 60 -23.20 18.64 25.54
N THR A 61 -24.25 18.06 26.12
CA THR A 61 -25.29 17.39 25.32
C THR A 61 -26.08 18.36 24.46
N ALA A 62 -26.37 19.56 24.97
CA ALA A 62 -27.01 20.63 24.21
C ALA A 62 -26.14 21.07 23.01
N VAL A 63 -24.83 21.29 23.22
CA VAL A 63 -23.91 21.64 22.13
C VAL A 63 -23.87 20.53 21.08
N ARG A 64 -23.77 19.25 21.49
CA ARG A 64 -23.76 18.12 20.55
C ARG A 64 -25.04 18.04 19.72
N ASN A 65 -26.21 18.12 20.36
CA ASN A 65 -27.50 18.02 19.67
C ASN A 65 -27.72 19.18 18.71
N ASN A 66 -27.43 20.42 19.13
CA ASN A 66 -27.55 21.58 18.26
C ASN A 66 -26.55 21.52 17.10
N THR A 67 -25.31 21.07 17.36
CA THR A 67 -24.29 20.88 16.31
C THR A 67 -24.74 19.84 15.28
N ASP A 68 -25.31 18.72 15.73
CA ASP A 68 -25.83 17.68 14.84
C ASP A 68 -26.93 18.22 13.90
N GLN A 69 -27.91 18.96 14.44
CA GLN A 69 -28.95 19.61 13.64
C GLN A 69 -28.40 20.64 12.65
N MET A 70 -27.47 21.49 13.10
CA MET A 70 -26.82 22.48 12.24
C MET A 70 -26.10 21.83 11.06
N LEU A 71 -25.31 20.79 11.31
CA LEU A 71 -24.51 20.17 10.28
C LEU A 71 -25.34 19.29 9.34
N CYS A 72 -26.46 18.72 9.81
CA CYS A 72 -27.45 18.07 8.93
C CYS A 72 -28.03 19.08 7.92
N LEU A 73 -28.43 20.28 8.36
CA LEU A 73 -28.93 21.33 7.47
C LEU A 73 -27.86 21.76 6.45
N LEU A 74 -26.61 21.88 6.87
CA LEU A 74 -25.48 22.19 5.97
C LEU A 74 -25.26 21.09 4.91
N ALA A 75 -25.43 19.81 5.28
CA ALA A 75 -25.25 18.70 4.35
C ALA A 75 -26.34 18.65 3.27
N GLU A 76 -27.57 19.00 3.62
CA GLU A 76 -28.71 19.03 2.69
C GLU A 76 -28.72 20.29 1.80
N GLU A 77 -27.96 21.32 2.15
CA GLU A 77 -27.94 22.59 1.45
C GLU A 77 -27.40 22.47 0.00
N ARG A 78 -28.21 22.93 -0.95
CA ARG A 78 -27.82 23.04 -2.36
C ARG A 78 -27.08 24.36 -2.65
N PRO A 79 -26.18 24.40 -3.65
CA PRO A 79 -25.58 25.65 -4.11
C PRO A 79 -26.66 26.67 -4.47
N ALA A 80 -26.41 27.96 -4.24
CA ALA A 80 -27.39 28.99 -4.54
C ALA A 80 -27.69 29.06 -6.06
N GLU A 81 -28.95 29.25 -6.45
CA GLU A 81 -29.31 29.39 -7.85
C GLU A 81 -28.95 30.81 -8.33
N SER A 82 -27.81 30.98 -9.00
CA SER A 82 -27.43 32.27 -9.55
C SER A 82 -28.22 32.56 -10.84
N ALA A 83 -29.27 33.37 -10.74
CA ALA A 83 -29.73 34.21 -11.84
C ALA A 83 -28.90 35.50 -11.81
N ASP A 84 -28.09 35.74 -12.85
CA ASP A 84 -27.30 36.95 -13.09
C ASP A 84 -26.15 37.28 -12.12
N SER A 85 -24.91 36.96 -12.51
CA SER A 85 -23.75 37.87 -12.49
C SER A 85 -22.44 37.13 -12.83
N GLY A 86 -21.62 37.74 -13.69
CA GLY A 86 -20.35 37.21 -14.20
C GLY A 86 -19.20 37.16 -13.18
N SER A 87 -19.43 36.63 -11.98
CA SER A 87 -18.35 36.29 -11.04
C SER A 87 -17.90 34.84 -11.25
N CYS A 88 -16.58 34.62 -11.31
CA CYS A 88 -15.96 33.35 -11.69
C CYS A 88 -15.89 32.35 -10.52
N GLY A 89 -16.97 32.20 -9.75
CA GLY A 89 -17.08 31.26 -8.63
C GLY A 89 -18.46 30.61 -8.61
N ALA A 90 -18.52 29.31 -8.32
CA ALA A 90 -19.81 28.63 -8.13
C ALA A 90 -20.55 29.27 -6.93
N PRO A 91 -21.85 29.57 -7.06
CA PRO A 91 -22.62 30.21 -6.01
C PRO A 91 -22.71 29.31 -4.77
N ILE A 92 -22.22 29.82 -3.64
CA ILE A 92 -22.21 29.15 -2.34
C ILE A 92 -23.59 29.31 -1.71
N GLY A 93 -24.09 28.28 -1.02
CA GLY A 93 -25.33 28.37 -0.24
C GLY A 93 -25.21 29.30 0.99
N PRO A 94 -26.30 29.93 1.45
CA PRO A 94 -26.27 30.90 2.55
C PRO A 94 -25.79 30.32 3.89
N ILE A 95 -26.09 29.05 4.20
CA ILE A 95 -25.62 28.35 5.40
C ILE A 95 -24.11 28.14 5.30
N LEU A 96 -23.60 27.66 4.16
CA LEU A 96 -22.17 27.52 3.95
C LEU A 96 -21.44 28.87 4.02
N GLU A 97 -22.02 29.94 3.47
CA GLU A 97 -21.48 31.29 3.60
C GLU A 97 -21.37 31.73 5.07
N LEU A 98 -22.40 31.49 5.88
CA LEU A 98 -22.38 31.77 7.32
C LEU A 98 -21.31 30.93 8.05
N VAL A 99 -21.20 29.65 7.72
CA VAL A 99 -20.19 28.74 8.30
C VAL A 99 -18.78 29.21 8.02
N ILE A 100 -18.51 29.68 6.81
CA ILE A 100 -17.21 30.22 6.38
C ILE A 100 -16.93 31.55 7.07
N THR A 101 -17.86 32.50 7.02
CA THR A 101 -17.67 33.85 7.56
C THR A 101 -17.45 33.84 9.08
N GLU A 102 -18.22 33.05 9.81
CA GLU A 102 -18.09 32.96 11.27
C GLU A 102 -17.03 31.95 11.75
N ASN A 103 -16.47 31.14 10.85
CA ASN A 103 -15.56 30.02 11.17
C ASN A 103 -16.17 29.06 12.21
N ILE A 104 -17.44 28.69 12.00
CA ILE A 104 -18.25 27.91 12.95
C ILE A 104 -17.56 26.59 13.34
N LEU A 105 -17.11 25.83 12.35
CA LEU A 105 -16.46 24.53 12.55
C LEU A 105 -15.14 24.64 13.32
N GLU A 106 -14.37 25.69 13.07
CA GLU A 106 -13.11 25.95 13.77
C GLU A 106 -13.35 26.21 15.27
N ARG A 107 -14.34 27.05 15.59
CA ARG A 107 -14.72 27.35 16.98
C ARG A 107 -15.22 26.08 17.70
N LEU A 108 -16.04 25.28 17.04
CA LEU A 108 -16.56 24.01 17.55
C LEU A 108 -15.45 23.01 17.86
N VAL A 109 -14.57 22.73 16.89
CA VAL A 109 -13.45 21.79 17.09
C VAL A 109 -12.52 22.30 18.18
N GLN A 110 -12.16 23.59 18.15
CA GLN A 110 -11.29 24.19 19.16
C GLN A 110 -11.88 24.10 20.57
N TRP A 111 -13.20 24.30 20.73
CA TRP A 111 -13.87 24.18 22.02
C TRP A 111 -13.80 22.75 22.57
N HIS A 112 -14.03 21.73 21.75
CA HIS A 112 -13.92 20.34 22.18
C HIS A 112 -12.47 19.95 22.52
N VAL A 113 -11.50 20.39 21.71
CA VAL A 113 -10.06 20.10 21.94
C VAL A 113 -9.56 20.74 23.23
N ARG A 114 -9.95 22.00 23.54
CA ARG A 114 -9.57 22.67 24.80
C ARG A 114 -10.06 21.95 26.05
N ARG A 115 -11.10 21.13 25.95
CA ARG A 115 -11.70 20.38 27.05
C ARG A 115 -11.14 18.96 27.20
N GLY A 116 -10.11 18.62 26.42
CA GLY A 116 -9.47 17.30 26.44
C GLY A 116 -10.12 16.26 25.53
N LEU A 117 -11.05 16.67 24.64
CA LEU A 117 -11.69 15.83 23.60
C LEU A 117 -12.10 14.43 24.11
N ASP A 118 -13.17 14.37 24.90
CA ASP A 118 -13.69 13.09 25.39
C ASP A 118 -14.09 12.16 24.21
N PRO A 119 -14.03 10.82 24.40
CA PRO A 119 -14.23 9.86 23.31
C PRO A 119 -15.62 9.96 22.67
N ASP A 120 -16.66 10.35 23.41
CA ASP A 120 -17.99 10.52 22.83
C ASP A 120 -18.05 11.77 21.93
N SER A 121 -17.42 12.88 22.35
CA SER A 121 -17.28 14.08 21.52
C SER A 121 -16.44 13.80 20.27
N GLN A 122 -15.32 13.10 20.43
CA GLN A 122 -14.46 12.71 19.31
C GLN A 122 -15.24 11.86 18.31
N GLY A 123 -15.98 10.85 18.79
CA GLY A 123 -16.81 9.99 17.95
C GLY A 123 -17.93 10.76 17.24
N ALA A 124 -18.57 11.70 17.92
CA ALA A 124 -19.59 12.57 17.32
C ALA A 124 -18.99 13.45 16.21
N LEU A 125 -17.87 14.13 16.48
CA LEU A 125 -17.20 14.97 15.49
C LEU A 125 -16.73 14.17 14.26
N LEU A 126 -16.16 12.98 14.47
CA LEU A 126 -15.74 12.10 13.37
C LEU A 126 -16.92 11.73 12.47
N LYS A 127 -18.06 11.34 13.07
CA LYS A 127 -19.29 11.00 12.32
C LYS A 127 -19.87 12.22 11.60
N LEU A 128 -19.85 13.39 12.23
CA LEU A 128 -20.36 14.62 11.63
C LEU A 128 -19.52 15.04 10.42
N PHE A 129 -18.20 15.02 10.51
CA PHE A 129 -17.33 15.28 9.36
C PHE A 129 -17.48 14.20 8.28
N GLU A 130 -17.66 12.94 8.66
CA GLU A 130 -17.88 11.84 7.70
C GLU A 130 -19.18 12.05 6.91
N MET A 131 -20.26 12.40 7.60
CA MET A 131 -21.54 12.76 7.03
C MET A 131 -21.43 14.00 6.12
N LEU A 132 -20.82 15.08 6.59
CA LEU A 132 -20.65 16.32 5.81
C LEU A 132 -19.90 16.06 4.50
N ILE A 133 -18.78 15.34 4.54
CA ILE A 133 -17.97 15.09 3.35
C ILE A 133 -18.65 14.08 2.42
N GLY A 134 -19.35 13.11 2.98
CA GLY A 134 -20.02 12.05 2.21
C GLY A 134 -21.35 12.45 1.57
N GLN A 135 -22.10 13.37 2.19
CA GLN A 135 -23.50 13.66 1.83
C GLN A 135 -23.75 15.09 1.33
N SER A 136 -22.80 16.02 1.51
CA SER A 136 -22.97 17.41 1.07
C SER A 136 -23.16 17.54 -0.44
N GLN A 137 -24.05 18.47 -0.82
CA GLN A 137 -24.30 18.82 -2.22
C GLN A 137 -23.33 19.88 -2.78
N GLN A 138 -22.48 20.43 -1.92
CA GLN A 138 -21.50 21.47 -2.22
C GLN A 138 -20.07 20.98 -1.91
N PRO A 139 -19.03 21.46 -2.59
CA PRO A 139 -17.66 20.97 -2.42
C PRO A 139 -16.98 21.53 -1.16
N LEU A 140 -17.44 21.10 0.03
CA LEU A 140 -17.05 21.67 1.33
C LEU A 140 -15.52 21.72 1.56
N LEU A 141 -14.78 20.69 1.13
CA LEU A 141 -13.33 20.61 1.34
C LEU A 141 -12.51 21.62 0.53
N GLN A 142 -13.11 22.34 -0.43
CA GLN A 142 -12.44 23.43 -1.13
C GLN A 142 -12.36 24.71 -0.26
N HIS A 143 -13.13 24.78 0.83
CA HIS A 143 -13.12 25.90 1.74
C HIS A 143 -12.19 25.64 2.93
N THR A 144 -11.22 26.52 3.13
CA THR A 144 -10.24 26.44 4.23
C THR A 144 -10.90 26.44 5.60
N ALA A 145 -12.04 27.13 5.75
CA ALA A 145 -12.85 27.15 6.97
C ALA A 145 -13.47 25.79 7.34
N VAL A 146 -13.53 24.84 6.41
CA VAL A 146 -13.94 23.44 6.67
C VAL A 146 -12.72 22.52 6.74
N LEU A 147 -11.74 22.73 5.84
CA LEU A 147 -10.55 21.91 5.74
C LEU A 147 -9.64 22.00 6.98
N HIS A 148 -9.37 23.21 7.49
CA HIS A 148 -8.50 23.38 8.66
C HIS A 148 -9.06 22.75 9.94
N PRO A 149 -10.36 22.93 10.29
CA PRO A 149 -10.94 22.24 11.45
C PRO A 149 -10.88 20.72 11.33
N LEU A 150 -11.12 20.17 10.15
CA LEU A 150 -10.97 18.74 9.87
C LEU A 150 -9.53 18.28 10.13
N LEU A 151 -8.54 18.98 9.57
CA LEU A 151 -7.12 18.65 9.78
C LEU A 151 -6.71 18.77 11.25
N ARG A 152 -7.26 19.73 12.00
CA ARG A 152 -7.03 19.86 13.44
C ARG A 152 -7.62 18.67 14.22
N LEU A 153 -8.84 18.25 13.89
CA LEU A 153 -9.45 17.06 14.50
C LEU A 153 -8.61 15.80 14.22
N LEU A 154 -8.22 15.60 12.96
CA LEU A 154 -7.33 14.50 12.59
C LEU A 154 -5.97 14.59 13.30
N GLY A 155 -5.47 15.81 13.52
CA GLY A 155 -4.23 16.06 14.25
C GLY A 155 -4.33 15.63 15.70
N ALA A 156 -5.46 15.94 16.35
CA ALA A 156 -5.74 15.46 17.70
C ALA A 156 -5.85 13.93 17.77
N CYS A 157 -6.42 13.27 16.74
CA CYS A 157 -6.45 11.81 16.64
C CYS A 157 -5.06 11.17 16.45
N ALA A 158 -4.10 11.90 15.90
CA ALA A 158 -2.72 11.44 15.68
C ALA A 158 -1.80 11.71 16.88
N ASP A 159 -2.22 12.59 17.80
CA ASP A 159 -1.44 12.98 18.97
C ASP A 159 -1.25 11.78 19.93
N PRO A 160 -0.03 11.50 20.42
CA PRO A 160 0.20 10.42 21.38
C PRO A 160 -0.57 10.55 22.71
N GLU A 161 -0.91 11.77 23.13
CA GLU A 161 -1.57 12.02 24.43
C GLU A 161 -3.11 11.89 24.34
N LEU A 162 -3.70 12.42 23.26
CA LEU A 162 -5.15 12.33 23.03
C LEU A 162 -5.52 11.03 22.30
N GLY A 163 -4.79 10.72 21.23
CA GLY A 163 -4.98 9.53 20.42
C GLY A 163 -6.39 9.35 19.85
N CYS A 164 -6.60 8.18 19.22
CA CYS A 164 -7.92 7.70 18.86
C CYS A 164 -8.15 6.36 19.56
N PRO A 165 -9.15 6.23 20.44
CA PRO A 165 -9.43 4.96 21.11
C PRO A 165 -9.87 3.90 20.09
N PRO A 166 -9.61 2.60 20.38
CA PRO A 166 -9.88 1.50 19.44
C PRO A 166 -11.36 1.42 19.02
N ALA A 167 -12.29 1.86 19.88
CA ALA A 167 -13.71 1.91 19.57
C ALA A 167 -14.08 2.89 18.44
N LEU A 168 -13.24 3.90 18.18
CA LEU A 168 -13.47 4.95 17.19
C LEU A 168 -12.67 4.76 15.90
N GLU A 169 -11.79 3.75 15.84
CA GLU A 169 -10.95 3.48 14.65
C GLU A 169 -11.79 3.30 13.38
N ASN A 170 -12.95 2.64 13.49
CA ASN A 170 -13.84 2.46 12.35
C ASN A 170 -14.36 3.81 11.82
N SER A 171 -14.81 4.69 12.71
CA SER A 171 -15.28 6.04 12.36
C SER A 171 -14.16 6.89 11.76
N LEU A 172 -12.94 6.79 12.29
CA LEU A 172 -11.77 7.49 11.77
C LEU A 172 -11.43 7.01 10.36
N VAL A 173 -11.36 5.70 10.13
CA VAL A 173 -11.03 5.14 8.80
C VAL A 173 -12.14 5.43 7.78
N LEU A 174 -13.41 5.41 8.19
CA LEU A 174 -14.54 5.86 7.36
C LEU A 174 -14.35 7.32 6.91
N LEU A 175 -14.07 8.23 7.84
CA LEU A 175 -13.81 9.63 7.54
C LEU A 175 -12.62 9.81 6.60
N LEU A 176 -11.48 9.19 6.91
CA LEU A 176 -10.27 9.26 6.07
C LEU A 176 -10.52 8.76 4.65
N ASN A 177 -11.32 7.70 4.51
CA ASN A 177 -11.74 7.20 3.20
C ASN A 177 -12.62 8.21 2.45
N GLN A 178 -13.59 8.88 3.10
CA GLN A 178 -14.39 9.92 2.45
C GLN A 178 -13.53 11.08 1.96
N VAL A 179 -12.54 11.49 2.74
CA VAL A 179 -11.57 12.51 2.32
C VAL A 179 -10.79 12.05 1.09
N CYS A 180 -10.30 10.80 1.08
CA CYS A 180 -9.59 10.24 -0.07
C CYS A 180 -10.46 10.13 -1.33
N VAL A 181 -11.75 9.80 -1.18
CA VAL A 181 -12.72 9.79 -2.28
C VAL A 181 -12.93 11.20 -2.84
N SER A 182 -13.13 12.19 -1.98
CA SER A 182 -13.28 13.59 -2.40
C SER A 182 -12.04 14.12 -3.11
N MET A 183 -10.86 13.79 -2.58
CA MET A 183 -9.56 14.12 -3.19
C MET A 183 -9.39 13.48 -4.58
N ALA A 184 -9.79 12.21 -4.75
CA ALA A 184 -9.73 11.53 -6.05
C ALA A 184 -10.74 12.11 -7.06
N ARG A 185 -11.89 12.60 -6.59
CA ARG A 185 -12.91 13.24 -7.44
C ARG A 185 -12.52 14.67 -7.83
N GLN A 186 -11.83 15.39 -6.96
CA GLN A 186 -11.55 16.82 -7.10
C GLN A 186 -10.06 17.10 -6.82
N PRO A 187 -9.21 17.18 -7.87
CA PRO A 187 -7.77 17.39 -7.73
C PRO A 187 -7.39 18.66 -6.94
N VAL A 188 -8.24 19.69 -6.96
CA VAL A 188 -8.04 20.94 -6.19
C VAL A 188 -7.96 20.66 -4.68
N VAL A 189 -8.72 19.69 -4.16
CA VAL A 189 -8.69 19.34 -2.74
C VAL A 189 -7.33 18.76 -2.34
N LEU A 190 -6.71 17.97 -3.22
CA LEU A 190 -5.35 17.47 -3.01
C LEU A 190 -4.36 18.64 -2.90
N GLU A 191 -4.41 19.59 -3.84
CA GLU A 191 -3.54 20.77 -3.80
C GLU A 191 -3.76 21.57 -2.51
N MET A 192 -5.00 21.80 -2.11
CA MET A 192 -5.32 22.48 -0.85
C MET A 192 -4.78 21.76 0.37
N LEU A 193 -4.87 20.42 0.43
CA LEU A 193 -4.29 19.61 1.50
C LEU A 193 -2.76 19.74 1.59
N PHE A 194 -2.09 19.83 0.43
CA PHE A 194 -0.65 20.05 0.37
C PHE A 194 -0.23 21.47 0.79
N HIS A 195 -1.04 22.49 0.48
CA HIS A 195 -0.73 23.89 0.81
C HIS A 195 -1.21 24.31 2.21
N ALA A 196 -2.19 23.60 2.79
CA ALA A 196 -2.74 23.90 4.12
C ALA A 196 -1.76 23.60 5.27
N ALA A 197 -0.61 22.97 5.00
CA ALA A 197 0.43 22.70 5.98
C ALA A 197 1.32 23.94 6.21
N PRO A 198 1.47 24.44 7.45
CA PRO A 198 2.38 25.53 7.75
C PRO A 198 3.83 25.09 7.54
N ALA A 199 4.60 25.89 6.80
CA ALA A 199 5.99 25.67 6.37
C ALA A 199 7.05 25.53 7.50
N GLN A 200 6.65 25.37 8.76
CA GLN A 200 7.54 25.38 9.94
C GLN A 200 7.68 24.01 10.63
N GLN A 201 6.90 23.00 10.24
CA GLN A 201 7.09 21.61 10.67
C GLN A 201 7.21 20.73 9.43
N GLY A 202 8.43 20.28 9.15
CA GLY A 202 8.64 19.23 8.15
C GLY A 202 7.77 18.02 8.52
N SER A 203 7.00 17.54 7.52
CA SER A 203 6.26 16.26 7.48
C SER A 203 4.77 16.20 7.92
N THR A 204 4.00 17.29 7.93
CA THR A 204 2.51 17.18 8.01
C THR A 204 1.82 16.89 6.68
N ASN A 205 2.58 16.82 5.57
CA ASN A 205 2.08 17.00 4.21
C ASN A 205 0.99 16.03 3.76
N LEU A 206 0.80 14.88 4.42
CA LEU A 206 -0.43 14.10 4.33
C LEU A 206 -0.69 13.37 5.66
N LEU A 207 -1.09 14.10 6.70
CA LEU A 207 -1.56 13.52 7.97
C LEU A 207 -2.54 12.35 7.75
N ILE A 208 -3.43 12.48 6.77
CA ILE A 208 -4.39 11.46 6.33
C ILE A 208 -3.68 10.16 5.96
N PHE A 209 -2.56 10.26 5.24
CA PHE A 209 -1.78 9.12 4.82
C PHE A 209 -1.12 8.42 6.01
N SER A 210 -0.49 9.19 6.90
CA SER A 210 0.16 8.66 8.10
C SER A 210 -0.83 7.96 9.03
N LEU A 211 -2.06 8.47 9.14
CA LEU A 211 -3.13 7.86 9.93
C LEU A 211 -3.66 6.56 9.31
N LEU A 212 -3.60 6.38 7.99
CA LEU A 212 -4.08 5.17 7.32
C LEU A 212 -3.05 4.01 7.36
N VAL A 213 -1.75 4.32 7.36
CA VAL A 213 -0.67 3.31 7.29
C VAL A 213 -0.77 2.22 8.37
N PRO A 214 -1.07 2.52 9.65
CA PRO A 214 -1.21 1.49 10.69
C PRO A 214 -2.31 0.45 10.44
N PHE A 215 -3.30 0.76 9.60
CA PHE A 215 -4.45 -0.11 9.34
C PHE A 215 -4.26 -1.05 8.14
N ILE A 216 -3.19 -0.88 7.34
CA ILE A 216 -2.97 -1.60 6.07
C ILE A 216 -3.04 -3.12 6.23
N HIS A 217 -2.35 -3.64 7.26
CA HIS A 217 -2.24 -5.08 7.52
C HIS A 217 -3.25 -5.59 8.55
N ARG A 218 -4.26 -4.79 8.92
CA ARG A 218 -5.34 -5.25 9.80
C ARG A 218 -6.37 -6.05 9.01
N ASP A 219 -7.04 -6.95 9.72
CA ASP A 219 -8.11 -7.77 9.17
C ASP A 219 -9.44 -6.99 9.09
N GLY A 220 -10.45 -7.65 8.53
CA GLY A 220 -11.81 -7.15 8.52
C GLY A 220 -12.03 -5.91 7.66
N ALA A 221 -13.16 -5.25 7.93
CA ALA A 221 -13.65 -4.11 7.15
C ALA A 221 -12.73 -2.88 7.30
N ILE A 222 -12.18 -2.65 8.50
CA ILE A 222 -11.31 -1.50 8.78
C ILE A 222 -10.05 -1.57 7.91
N GLY A 223 -9.35 -2.70 7.91
CA GLY A 223 -8.15 -2.86 7.09
C GLY A 223 -8.47 -2.78 5.60
N GLN A 224 -9.60 -3.35 5.18
CA GLN A 224 -10.03 -3.27 3.79
C GLN A 224 -10.27 -1.82 3.36
N GLN A 225 -10.99 -1.05 4.17
CA GLN A 225 -11.28 0.33 3.88
C GLN A 225 -10.02 1.21 3.88
N ALA A 226 -9.07 0.95 4.77
CA ALA A 226 -7.79 1.64 4.76
C ALA A 226 -7.00 1.37 3.47
N ARG A 227 -7.01 0.12 2.99
CA ARG A 227 -6.40 -0.24 1.70
C ARG A 227 -7.11 0.44 0.52
N ASP A 228 -8.44 0.46 0.50
CA ASP A 228 -9.23 1.16 -0.51
C ASP A 228 -8.88 2.66 -0.56
N ALA A 229 -8.82 3.32 0.62
CA ALA A 229 -8.49 4.74 0.74
C ALA A 229 -7.06 5.03 0.25
N LEU A 230 -6.09 4.22 0.66
CA LEU A 230 -4.69 4.38 0.25
C LEU A 230 -4.50 4.15 -1.25
N LEU A 231 -5.26 3.24 -1.87
CA LEU A 231 -5.22 3.07 -3.33
C LEU A 231 -5.64 4.34 -4.08
N LEU A 232 -6.59 5.11 -3.54
CA LEU A 232 -6.97 6.40 -4.12
C LEU A 232 -5.82 7.41 -4.04
N VAL A 233 -5.10 7.47 -2.92
CA VAL A 233 -3.90 8.32 -2.78
C VAL A 233 -2.80 7.88 -3.75
N MET A 234 -2.59 6.57 -3.89
CA MET A 234 -1.60 6.01 -4.81
C MET A 234 -1.94 6.32 -6.27
N ALA A 235 -3.21 6.20 -6.66
CA ALA A 235 -3.67 6.58 -7.99
C ALA A 235 -3.50 8.08 -8.25
N ALA A 236 -3.81 8.94 -7.26
CA ALA A 236 -3.58 10.38 -7.37
C ALA A 236 -2.09 10.72 -7.58
N SER A 237 -1.18 9.96 -6.96
CA SER A 237 0.27 10.15 -7.15
C SER A 237 0.73 10.00 -8.60
N ALA A 238 0.03 9.21 -9.43
CA ALA A 238 0.37 9.05 -10.83
C ALA A 238 0.19 10.34 -11.64
N SER A 239 -0.68 11.24 -11.19
CA SER A 239 -0.96 12.53 -11.84
C SER A 239 -0.28 13.71 -11.15
N HIS A 240 0.13 13.56 -9.89
CA HIS A 240 0.71 14.63 -9.07
C HIS A 240 2.09 14.24 -8.52
N GLU A 241 3.14 14.76 -9.15
CA GLU A 241 4.52 14.41 -8.83
C GLU A 241 4.93 14.78 -7.39
N ALA A 242 4.36 15.85 -6.82
CA ALA A 242 4.60 16.23 -5.43
C ALA A 242 4.16 15.14 -4.44
N VAL A 243 3.02 14.47 -4.70
CA VAL A 243 2.55 13.33 -3.90
C VAL A 243 3.50 12.15 -4.03
N ALA A 244 3.94 11.87 -5.27
CA ALA A 244 4.88 10.78 -5.53
C ALA A 244 6.22 10.98 -4.81
N ARG A 245 6.79 12.19 -4.86
CA ARG A 245 8.02 12.53 -4.12
C ARG A 245 7.82 12.43 -2.61
N TYR A 246 6.68 12.92 -2.09
CA TYR A 246 6.37 12.76 -0.67
C TYR A 246 6.32 11.28 -0.24
N ILE A 247 5.61 10.43 -0.99
CA ILE A 247 5.53 9.00 -0.68
C ILE A 247 6.90 8.33 -0.76
N ALA A 248 7.74 8.73 -1.73
CA ALA A 248 9.05 8.10 -1.93
C ALA A 248 10.10 8.53 -0.90
N GLU A 249 10.13 9.81 -0.55
CA GLU A 249 11.22 10.43 0.23
C GLU A 249 10.85 10.70 1.68
N ASN A 250 9.57 10.97 1.97
CA ASN A 250 9.11 11.46 3.27
C ASN A 250 8.16 10.49 3.98
N SER A 251 7.93 9.31 3.41
CA SER A 251 7.05 8.29 3.96
C SER A 251 7.73 6.94 4.10
N TYR A 252 7.33 6.19 5.13
CA TYR A 252 7.75 4.81 5.36
C TYR A 252 6.81 3.79 4.72
N PHE A 253 5.96 4.20 3.78
CA PHE A 253 4.96 3.32 3.16
C PHE A 253 5.55 2.04 2.55
N CYS A 254 6.50 2.19 1.59
CA CYS A 254 7.08 1.04 0.90
C CYS A 254 7.79 0.06 1.87
N PRO A 255 8.63 0.54 2.82
CA PRO A 255 9.14 -0.30 3.90
C PRO A 255 8.06 -1.02 4.70
N VAL A 256 7.00 -0.33 5.14
CA VAL A 256 5.93 -0.90 5.96
C VAL A 256 5.13 -1.98 5.21
N LEU A 257 4.93 -1.83 3.90
CA LEU A 257 4.30 -2.88 3.09
C LEU A 257 5.15 -4.14 3.03
N ALA A 258 6.44 -3.98 2.74
CA ALA A 258 7.36 -5.12 2.62
C ALA A 258 7.59 -5.83 3.96
N THR A 259 7.86 -5.08 5.03
CA THR A 259 8.05 -5.66 6.37
C THR A 259 6.77 -6.28 6.91
N GLY A 260 5.61 -5.70 6.61
CA GLY A 260 4.32 -6.28 6.95
C GLY A 260 4.07 -7.62 6.25
N LEU A 261 4.38 -7.75 4.96
CA LEU A 261 4.32 -9.05 4.28
C LEU A 261 5.26 -10.08 4.92
N SER A 262 6.46 -9.68 5.32
CA SER A 262 7.40 -10.54 6.05
C SER A 262 6.84 -11.02 7.40
N ALA A 263 6.21 -10.12 8.16
CA ALA A 263 5.55 -10.46 9.41
C ALA A 263 4.33 -11.38 9.21
N LEU A 264 3.49 -11.08 8.21
CA LEU A 264 2.34 -11.91 7.85
C LEU A 264 2.78 -13.31 7.41
N TYR A 265 3.84 -13.42 6.62
CA TYR A 265 4.40 -14.71 6.21
C TYR A 265 4.86 -15.54 7.41
N SER A 266 5.50 -14.89 8.39
CA SER A 266 5.96 -15.55 9.61
C SER A 266 4.81 -16.12 10.45
N SER A 267 3.59 -15.57 10.30
CA SER A 267 2.37 -16.05 10.93
C SER A 267 1.67 -17.21 10.19
N LEU A 268 2.15 -17.57 8.99
CA LEU A 268 1.53 -18.63 8.20
C LEU A 268 1.80 -20.02 8.80
N PRO A 269 0.86 -20.97 8.65
CA PRO A 269 1.08 -22.35 9.06
C PRO A 269 2.34 -22.93 8.40
N ARG A 270 3.24 -23.49 9.21
CA ARG A 270 4.47 -24.14 8.74
C ARG A 270 4.22 -25.54 8.15
N LYS A 271 3.04 -26.10 8.45
CA LYS A 271 2.55 -27.37 7.95
C LYS A 271 1.13 -27.18 7.46
N ILE A 272 0.86 -27.62 6.24
CA ILE A 272 -0.48 -27.57 5.64
C ILE A 272 -1.15 -28.91 5.93
N GLU A 273 -2.33 -28.88 6.54
CA GLU A 273 -3.14 -30.08 6.71
C GLU A 273 -3.76 -30.47 5.37
N VAL A 274 -3.29 -31.59 4.83
CA VAL A 274 -3.68 -32.06 3.51
C VAL A 274 -4.81 -33.08 3.63
N ARG A 275 -5.91 -32.87 2.92
CA ARG A 275 -6.99 -33.84 2.77
C ARG A 275 -6.86 -34.56 1.44
N GLY A 276 -6.32 -35.78 1.46
CA GLY A 276 -6.23 -36.66 0.30
C GLY A 276 -4.84 -36.73 -0.35
N ASP A 277 -4.58 -37.83 -1.05
CA ASP A 277 -3.25 -38.14 -1.60
C ASP A 277 -2.91 -37.32 -2.85
N ASP A 278 -3.92 -36.83 -3.58
CA ASP A 278 -3.77 -36.08 -4.84
C ASP A 278 -3.53 -34.58 -4.65
N TRP A 279 -3.41 -34.09 -3.41
CA TRP A 279 -3.22 -32.68 -3.15
C TRP A 279 -1.83 -32.21 -3.58
N HIS A 280 -1.79 -31.13 -4.36
CA HIS A 280 -0.56 -30.59 -4.95
C HIS A 280 -0.50 -29.06 -4.98
N ALA A 281 -1.57 -28.35 -4.61
CA ALA A 281 -1.61 -26.89 -4.61
C ALA A 281 -2.72 -26.36 -3.71
N LEU A 282 -2.51 -25.16 -3.15
CA LEU A 282 -3.52 -24.44 -2.40
C LEU A 282 -4.56 -23.82 -3.34
N ARG A 283 -5.79 -24.30 -3.26
CA ARG A 283 -6.96 -23.68 -3.91
C ARG A 283 -7.62 -22.70 -2.97
N ARG A 284 -8.51 -21.86 -3.51
CA ARG A 284 -9.24 -20.86 -2.72
C ARG A 284 -9.97 -21.49 -1.53
N GLU A 285 -10.61 -22.64 -1.74
CA GLU A 285 -11.30 -23.39 -0.70
C GLU A 285 -10.40 -23.84 0.46
N ASP A 286 -9.13 -24.12 0.20
CA ASP A 286 -8.18 -24.62 1.20
C ASP A 286 -7.75 -23.54 2.20
N TRP A 287 -7.63 -22.28 1.74
CA TRP A 287 -7.06 -21.20 2.55
C TRP A 287 -8.06 -20.15 3.02
N MET A 288 -9.28 -20.10 2.47
CA MET A 288 -10.29 -19.14 2.92
C MET A 288 -10.67 -19.31 4.41
N GLY A 289 -10.50 -20.51 4.97
CA GLY A 289 -10.70 -20.79 6.40
C GLY A 289 -9.48 -20.48 7.29
N VAL A 290 -8.34 -20.09 6.71
CA VAL A 290 -7.09 -19.82 7.44
C VAL A 290 -6.86 -18.32 7.51
N SER A 291 -7.24 -17.71 8.64
CA SER A 291 -7.25 -16.24 8.80
C SER A 291 -5.91 -15.57 8.50
N SER A 292 -4.79 -16.15 8.92
CA SER A 292 -3.45 -15.59 8.66
C SER A 292 -3.10 -15.61 7.17
N LEU A 293 -3.54 -16.63 6.43
CA LEU A 293 -3.33 -16.72 4.99
C LEU A 293 -4.27 -15.79 4.22
N VAL A 294 -5.52 -15.64 4.65
CA VAL A 294 -6.43 -14.61 4.12
C VAL A 294 -5.82 -13.22 4.28
N LEU A 295 -5.26 -12.92 5.44
CA LEU A 295 -4.62 -11.64 5.72
C LEU A 295 -3.40 -11.40 4.84
N PHE A 296 -2.54 -12.41 4.70
CA PHE A 296 -1.39 -12.35 3.77
C PHE A 296 -1.85 -12.08 2.33
N MET A 297 -2.85 -12.83 1.84
CA MET A 297 -3.36 -12.68 0.49
C MET A 297 -3.96 -11.30 0.24
N ASN A 298 -4.71 -10.75 1.20
CA ASN A 298 -5.22 -9.38 1.10
C ASN A 298 -4.11 -8.33 1.00
N SER A 299 -3.01 -8.52 1.76
CA SER A 299 -1.85 -7.62 1.72
C SER A 299 -1.06 -7.73 0.41
N LEU A 300 -0.88 -8.95 -0.12
CA LEU A 300 -0.25 -9.19 -1.41
C LEU A 300 -1.09 -8.62 -2.56
N GLU A 301 -2.42 -8.83 -2.54
CA GLU A 301 -3.34 -8.25 -3.52
C GLU A 301 -3.30 -6.71 -3.49
N PHE A 302 -3.17 -6.11 -2.31
CA PHE A 302 -2.97 -4.67 -2.17
C PHE A 302 -1.64 -4.21 -2.76
N CYS A 303 -0.53 -4.91 -2.51
CA CYS A 303 0.75 -4.61 -3.17
C CYS A 303 0.63 -4.66 -4.70
N ASN A 304 -0.05 -5.68 -5.22
CA ASN A 304 -0.32 -5.82 -6.65
C ASN A 304 -1.14 -4.62 -7.18
N ALA A 305 -2.22 -4.23 -6.49
CA ALA A 305 -3.03 -3.09 -6.89
C ALA A 305 -2.27 -1.74 -6.80
N VAL A 306 -1.44 -1.54 -5.77
CA VAL A 306 -0.60 -0.32 -5.65
C VAL A 306 0.38 -0.23 -6.81
N VAL A 307 1.09 -1.32 -7.11
CA VAL A 307 2.04 -1.38 -8.23
C VAL A 307 1.37 -1.02 -9.56
N GLN A 308 0.11 -1.41 -9.76
CA GLN A 308 -0.67 -1.07 -10.95
C GLN A 308 -0.87 0.44 -11.12
N VAL A 309 -1.31 1.12 -10.06
CA VAL A 309 -1.86 2.49 -10.15
C VAL A 309 -0.87 3.60 -9.79
N VAL A 310 0.22 3.29 -9.10
CA VAL A 310 1.11 4.30 -8.49
C VAL A 310 2.10 4.93 -9.48
N HIS A 311 2.64 6.11 -9.13
CA HIS A 311 3.72 6.75 -9.86
C HIS A 311 4.97 5.84 -10.01
N PRO A 312 5.67 5.85 -11.18
CA PRO A 312 6.81 4.96 -11.44
C PRO A 312 7.93 4.97 -10.39
N VAL A 313 8.24 6.13 -9.81
CA VAL A 313 9.28 6.26 -8.76
C VAL A 313 8.93 5.46 -7.50
N VAL A 314 7.68 5.58 -7.04
CA VAL A 314 7.19 4.81 -5.88
C VAL A 314 7.08 3.33 -6.25
N ARG A 315 6.67 3.02 -7.50
CA ARG A 315 6.60 1.64 -8.01
C ARG A 315 7.95 0.94 -7.92
N SER A 316 9.03 1.56 -8.45
CA SER A 316 10.37 0.96 -8.40
C SER A 316 10.82 0.74 -6.97
N GLN A 317 10.63 1.73 -6.10
CA GLN A 317 11.02 1.64 -4.69
C GLN A 317 10.25 0.53 -3.95
N LEU A 318 8.93 0.41 -4.16
CA LEU A 318 8.13 -0.66 -3.58
C LEU A 318 8.62 -2.03 -4.04
N LEU A 319 8.89 -2.22 -5.33
CA LEU A 319 9.38 -3.48 -5.86
C LEU A 319 10.76 -3.85 -5.30
N ASP A 320 11.64 -2.86 -5.11
CA ASP A 320 12.95 -3.06 -4.49
C ASP A 320 12.82 -3.47 -3.02
N TYR A 321 11.91 -2.85 -2.26
CA TYR A 321 11.63 -3.26 -0.87
C TYR A 321 10.98 -4.64 -0.80
N LEU A 322 10.09 -5.00 -1.71
CA LEU A 322 9.50 -6.35 -1.76
C LEU A 322 10.57 -7.40 -2.08
N HIS A 323 11.49 -7.10 -3.00
CA HIS A 323 12.59 -8.00 -3.33
C HIS A 323 13.54 -8.18 -2.15
N ASN A 324 14.08 -7.08 -1.61
CA ASN A 324 15.15 -7.10 -0.63
C ASN A 324 14.66 -7.26 0.82
N GLY A 325 13.39 -6.94 1.09
CA GLY A 325 12.79 -6.99 2.43
C GLY A 325 11.88 -8.18 2.68
N PHE A 326 11.35 -8.82 1.63
CA PHE A 326 10.47 -9.99 1.74
C PHE A 326 11.01 -11.21 0.98
N LEU A 327 11.20 -11.12 -0.34
CA LEU A 327 11.55 -12.30 -1.14
C LEU A 327 12.91 -12.89 -0.74
N VAL A 328 13.96 -12.08 -0.76
CA VAL A 328 15.31 -12.53 -0.39
C VAL A 328 15.40 -12.99 1.07
N PRO A 329 15.08 -12.17 2.09
CA PRO A 329 15.33 -12.55 3.48
C PRO A 329 14.31 -13.52 4.07
N VAL A 330 13.08 -13.62 3.51
CA VAL A 330 12.03 -14.48 4.07
C VAL A 330 11.76 -15.69 3.18
N MET A 331 11.44 -15.46 1.90
CA MET A 331 11.13 -16.57 0.99
C MET A 331 12.37 -17.41 0.65
N GLY A 332 13.54 -16.78 0.47
CA GLY A 332 14.81 -17.48 0.18
C GLY A 332 15.12 -18.58 1.21
N PRO A 333 15.30 -18.24 2.49
CA PRO A 333 15.51 -19.21 3.55
C PRO A 333 14.33 -20.18 3.74
N ALA A 334 13.08 -19.72 3.60
CA ALA A 334 11.91 -20.59 3.73
C ALA A 334 11.87 -21.71 2.68
N LEU A 335 12.45 -21.47 1.51
CA LEU A 335 12.62 -22.45 0.45
C LEU A 335 13.88 -23.33 0.64
N HIS A 336 14.69 -23.14 1.68
CA HIS A 336 15.89 -23.98 1.94
C HIS A 336 15.86 -24.68 3.30
N LYS A 337 14.75 -24.55 4.05
CA LYS A 337 14.59 -25.20 5.35
C LYS A 337 14.70 -26.72 5.28
N SER A 338 15.17 -27.35 6.35
CA SER A 338 15.42 -28.80 6.43
C SER A 338 14.18 -29.69 6.57
N SER A 339 13.05 -29.15 7.05
CA SER A 339 11.82 -29.94 7.23
C SER A 339 11.04 -30.07 5.92
N VAL A 340 10.74 -31.30 5.51
CA VAL A 340 9.93 -31.59 4.30
C VAL A 340 8.55 -30.93 4.38
N ASP A 341 7.91 -30.93 5.54
CA ASP A 341 6.58 -30.30 5.73
C ASP A 341 6.66 -28.77 5.50
N GLU A 342 7.74 -28.13 5.96
CA GLU A 342 7.95 -26.70 5.74
C GLU A 342 8.32 -26.38 4.29
N MET A 343 9.12 -27.24 3.64
CA MET A 343 9.41 -27.13 2.21
C MET A 343 8.14 -27.25 1.37
N ILE A 344 7.24 -28.17 1.72
CA ILE A 344 5.93 -28.33 1.07
C ILE A 344 5.11 -27.05 1.24
N ALA A 345 5.02 -26.53 2.48
CA ALA A 345 4.26 -25.33 2.76
C ALA A 345 4.80 -24.11 2.02
N SER A 346 6.12 -23.85 2.07
CA SER A 346 6.74 -22.70 1.40
C SER A 346 6.63 -22.77 -0.12
N THR A 347 6.75 -23.97 -0.71
CA THR A 347 6.57 -24.17 -2.16
C THR A 347 5.11 -23.94 -2.56
N ALA A 348 4.14 -24.43 -1.78
CA ALA A 348 2.71 -24.21 -2.04
C ALA A 348 2.31 -22.74 -1.89
N TYR A 349 2.88 -22.01 -0.93
CA TYR A 349 2.68 -20.58 -0.78
C TYR A 349 3.28 -19.81 -1.96
N LEU A 350 4.51 -20.11 -2.38
CA LEU A 350 5.11 -19.47 -3.55
C LEU A 350 4.26 -19.68 -4.82
N ASP A 351 3.76 -20.90 -5.04
CA ASP A 351 2.84 -21.20 -6.15
C ASP A 351 1.56 -20.37 -6.06
N LEU A 352 0.94 -20.29 -4.87
CA LEU A 352 -0.25 -19.47 -4.65
C LEU A 352 0.01 -17.98 -4.94
N PHE A 353 1.16 -17.45 -4.52
CA PHE A 353 1.52 -16.04 -4.74
C PHE A 353 1.71 -15.75 -6.23
N LEU A 354 2.41 -16.61 -6.96
CA LEU A 354 2.58 -16.46 -8.41
C LEU A 354 1.24 -16.51 -9.16
N ARG A 355 0.32 -17.38 -8.73
CA ARG A 355 -1.03 -17.47 -9.31
C ARG A 355 -1.93 -16.28 -9.00
N SER A 356 -1.65 -15.53 -7.93
CA SER A 356 -2.47 -14.38 -7.53
C SER A 356 -1.98 -13.04 -8.09
N ILE A 357 -0.71 -12.93 -8.48
CA ILE A 357 -0.13 -11.71 -9.04
C ILE A 357 -0.63 -11.50 -10.47
N THR A 358 -1.18 -10.32 -10.74
CA THR A 358 -1.64 -9.92 -12.09
C THR A 358 -0.74 -8.85 -12.72
N GLU A 359 -0.06 -8.05 -11.90
CA GLU A 359 0.79 -6.97 -12.39
C GLU A 359 2.16 -7.46 -12.84
N THR A 360 2.51 -7.13 -14.09
CA THR A 360 3.71 -7.62 -14.77
C THR A 360 5.00 -7.24 -14.04
N SER A 361 5.09 -6.04 -13.47
CA SER A 361 6.29 -5.58 -12.76
C SER A 361 6.47 -6.29 -11.42
N LEU A 362 5.38 -6.61 -10.71
CA LEU A 362 5.46 -7.42 -9.49
C LEU A 362 5.82 -8.87 -9.81
N LEU A 363 5.20 -9.44 -10.85
CA LEU A 363 5.52 -10.78 -11.32
C LEU A 363 7.00 -10.88 -11.73
N ARG A 364 7.51 -9.89 -12.46
CA ARG A 364 8.93 -9.80 -12.83
C ARG A 364 9.84 -9.83 -11.60
N THR A 365 9.46 -9.18 -10.50
CA THR A 365 10.23 -9.22 -9.25
C THR A 365 10.29 -10.62 -8.64
N PHE A 366 9.17 -11.35 -8.64
CA PHE A 366 9.14 -12.75 -8.19
C PHE A 366 9.94 -13.68 -9.12
N LEU A 367 9.81 -13.52 -10.44
CA LEU A 367 10.58 -14.32 -11.41
C LEU A 367 12.08 -14.01 -11.33
N ARG A 368 12.46 -12.75 -11.15
CA ARG A 368 13.85 -12.35 -10.91
C ARG A 368 14.42 -13.05 -9.68
N PHE A 369 13.66 -13.08 -8.58
CA PHE A 369 14.04 -13.83 -7.38
C PHE A 369 14.24 -15.32 -7.67
N ILE A 370 13.27 -15.98 -8.32
CA ILE A 370 13.37 -17.43 -8.61
C ILE A 370 14.55 -17.76 -9.53
N LEU A 371 14.78 -16.94 -10.56
CA LEU A 371 15.77 -17.25 -11.61
C LEU A 371 17.19 -16.82 -11.24
N LEU A 372 17.38 -15.75 -10.46
CA LEU A 372 18.68 -15.13 -10.25
C LEU A 372 19.18 -15.15 -8.81
N HIS A 373 18.31 -15.35 -7.81
CA HIS A 373 18.74 -15.36 -6.43
C HIS A 373 19.40 -16.69 -6.07
N CYS A 374 20.49 -16.60 -5.30
CA CYS A 374 21.21 -17.75 -4.76
C CYS A 374 21.12 -17.75 -3.24
N HIS A 375 20.92 -18.94 -2.66
CA HIS A 375 20.99 -19.20 -1.23
C HIS A 375 22.00 -20.33 -1.03
N ASP A 376 23.01 -20.13 -0.18
CA ASP A 376 24.10 -21.10 0.06
C ASP A 376 24.79 -21.62 -1.23
N ASN A 377 24.95 -20.74 -2.23
CA ASN A 377 25.50 -20.99 -3.58
C ASN A 377 24.59 -21.73 -4.58
N ASP A 378 23.45 -22.25 -4.13
CA ASP A 378 22.46 -22.85 -5.03
C ASP A 378 21.43 -21.80 -5.47
N THR A 379 21.06 -21.80 -6.75
CA THR A 379 19.97 -20.93 -7.20
C THR A 379 18.63 -21.44 -6.66
N ILE A 380 17.69 -20.53 -6.38
CA ILE A 380 16.33 -20.94 -5.98
C ILE A 380 15.74 -21.94 -7.00
N LEU A 381 15.97 -21.69 -8.29
CA LEU A 381 15.53 -22.57 -9.38
C LEU A 381 16.10 -23.99 -9.26
N ASP A 382 17.40 -24.13 -9.03
CA ASP A 382 18.06 -25.42 -8.92
C ASP A 382 17.56 -26.20 -7.69
N THR A 383 17.37 -25.52 -6.56
CA THR A 383 16.75 -26.11 -5.37
C THR A 383 15.33 -26.61 -5.65
N LEU A 384 14.53 -25.86 -6.41
CA LEU A 384 13.19 -26.31 -6.80
C LEU A 384 13.24 -27.48 -7.79
N LEU A 385 14.21 -27.51 -8.71
CA LEU A 385 14.39 -28.61 -9.66
C LEU A 385 14.82 -29.91 -8.97
N THR A 386 15.74 -29.85 -8.01
CA THR A 386 16.18 -31.03 -7.25
C THR A 386 15.02 -31.68 -6.49
N ARG A 387 14.05 -30.89 -6.01
CA ARG A 387 12.84 -31.40 -5.34
C ARG A 387 11.93 -32.23 -6.23
N ILE A 388 11.93 -32.02 -7.55
CA ILE A 388 11.17 -32.86 -8.49
C ILE A 388 11.67 -34.31 -8.45
N SER A 389 12.96 -34.51 -8.20
CA SER A 389 13.54 -35.86 -8.11
C SER A 389 13.14 -36.62 -6.84
N SER A 390 12.48 -35.96 -5.88
CA SER A 390 12.01 -36.61 -4.65
C SER A 390 10.80 -37.50 -4.92
N ASN A 391 10.74 -38.68 -4.29
CA ASN A 391 9.57 -39.58 -4.35
C ASN A 391 8.53 -39.25 -3.27
N SER A 392 8.13 -37.98 -3.18
CA SER A 392 7.27 -37.50 -2.08
C SER A 392 6.26 -36.45 -2.56
N ARG A 393 5.33 -36.07 -1.68
CA ARG A 393 4.38 -34.97 -1.92
C ARG A 393 5.08 -33.65 -2.30
N LEU A 394 6.33 -33.46 -1.87
CA LEU A 394 7.15 -32.32 -2.26
C LEU A 394 7.38 -32.26 -3.78
N CYS A 395 7.53 -33.40 -4.45
CA CYS A 395 7.62 -33.45 -5.91
C CYS A 395 6.31 -32.98 -6.57
N MET A 396 5.15 -33.46 -6.10
CA MET A 396 3.85 -33.06 -6.64
C MET A 396 3.60 -31.55 -6.51
N VAL A 397 3.92 -30.97 -5.35
CA VAL A 397 3.79 -29.53 -5.12
C VAL A 397 4.79 -28.73 -5.96
N SER A 398 6.02 -29.22 -6.09
CA SER A 398 7.04 -28.59 -6.95
C SER A 398 6.61 -28.63 -8.43
N LEU A 399 6.08 -29.75 -8.91
CA LEU A 399 5.53 -29.88 -10.26
C LEU A 399 4.35 -28.93 -10.50
N SER A 400 3.49 -28.70 -9.50
CA SER A 400 2.44 -27.69 -9.61
C SER A 400 3.02 -26.28 -9.78
N LEU A 401 4.05 -25.93 -9.00
CA LEU A 401 4.76 -24.65 -9.15
C LEU A 401 5.36 -24.52 -10.56
N PHE A 402 6.02 -25.56 -11.08
CA PHE A 402 6.58 -25.53 -12.45
C PHE A 402 5.50 -25.42 -13.51
N ARG A 403 4.35 -26.07 -13.33
CA ARG A 403 3.19 -25.88 -14.20
C ARG A 403 2.74 -24.42 -14.20
N THR A 404 2.67 -23.77 -13.03
CA THR A 404 2.37 -22.34 -12.92
C THR A 404 3.42 -21.51 -13.67
N LEU A 405 4.71 -21.72 -13.41
CA LEU A 405 5.81 -20.98 -14.06
C LEU A 405 5.77 -21.10 -15.59
N LEU A 406 5.54 -22.30 -16.13
CA LEU A 406 5.42 -22.53 -17.56
C LEU A 406 4.14 -21.88 -18.13
N SER A 407 3.05 -21.89 -17.38
CA SER A 407 1.78 -21.25 -17.81
C SER A 407 1.85 -19.73 -17.92
N LEU A 408 2.87 -19.09 -17.32
CA LEU A 408 3.12 -17.65 -17.47
C LEU A 408 3.58 -17.29 -18.89
N ASN A 409 4.05 -18.26 -19.69
CA ASN A 409 4.61 -18.04 -21.02
C ASN A 409 5.71 -16.95 -21.06
N CYS A 410 6.46 -16.80 -19.96
CA CYS A 410 7.53 -15.82 -19.86
C CYS A 410 8.78 -16.33 -20.58
N GLU A 411 9.34 -15.54 -21.50
CA GLU A 411 10.51 -15.91 -22.31
C GLU A 411 11.70 -16.31 -21.43
N ASP A 412 12.02 -15.54 -20.38
CA ASP A 412 13.13 -15.83 -19.48
C ASP A 412 12.96 -17.19 -18.78
N VAL A 413 11.74 -17.49 -18.34
CA VAL A 413 11.41 -18.77 -17.68
C VAL A 413 11.51 -19.91 -18.68
N MET A 414 10.95 -19.75 -19.89
CA MET A 414 11.03 -20.75 -20.96
C MET A 414 12.47 -21.01 -21.38
N LEU A 415 13.28 -19.96 -21.45
CA LEU A 415 14.70 -20.05 -21.75
C LEU A 415 15.44 -20.86 -20.68
N GLN A 416 15.23 -20.53 -19.41
CA GLN A 416 15.90 -21.22 -18.30
C GLN A 416 15.42 -22.65 -18.09
N LEU A 417 14.15 -22.97 -18.35
CA LEU A 417 13.63 -24.31 -18.09
C LEU A 417 13.73 -25.25 -19.28
N ILE A 418 13.56 -24.73 -20.50
CA ILE A 418 13.35 -25.56 -21.69
C ILE A 418 14.37 -25.20 -22.78
N LEU A 419 14.35 -23.97 -23.27
CA LEU A 419 15.05 -23.63 -24.52
C LEU A 419 16.56 -23.73 -24.38
N ARG A 420 17.17 -23.41 -23.23
CA ARG A 420 18.63 -23.55 -23.03
C ARG A 420 19.14 -24.98 -23.24
N PHE A 421 18.29 -25.98 -23.02
CA PHE A 421 18.63 -27.39 -23.21
C PHE A 421 18.29 -27.91 -24.62
N LEU A 422 17.31 -27.30 -25.29
CA LEU A 422 16.88 -27.69 -26.62
C LEU A 422 17.63 -26.96 -27.75
N LEU A 423 17.91 -25.66 -27.60
CA LEU A 423 18.55 -24.82 -28.62
C LEU A 423 19.92 -25.37 -29.10
N PRO A 424 20.78 -25.93 -28.22
CA PRO A 424 22.03 -26.55 -28.68
C PRO A 424 21.83 -27.82 -29.52
N CYS A 425 20.61 -28.37 -29.59
CA CYS A 425 20.24 -29.58 -30.32
C CYS A 425 21.11 -30.80 -29.99
N THR A 426 21.65 -30.85 -28.76
CA THR A 426 22.48 -31.96 -28.27
C THR A 426 21.70 -33.27 -28.19
N HIS A 427 20.40 -33.17 -27.93
CA HIS A 427 19.45 -34.29 -27.89
C HIS A 427 19.12 -34.87 -29.28
N VAL A 428 19.41 -34.15 -30.37
CA VAL A 428 19.12 -34.63 -31.74
C VAL A 428 20.28 -35.50 -32.24
N MET A 429 19.94 -36.64 -32.85
CA MET A 429 20.92 -37.52 -33.50
C MET A 429 21.72 -36.78 -34.58
N LEU A 430 23.03 -37.03 -34.64
CA LEU A 430 23.96 -36.37 -35.57
C LEU A 430 23.50 -36.47 -37.04
N SER A 431 22.91 -37.61 -37.43
CA SER A 431 22.37 -37.83 -38.79
C SER A 431 21.22 -36.89 -39.14
N GLN A 432 20.42 -36.49 -38.15
CA GLN A 432 19.23 -35.64 -38.32
C GLN A 432 19.53 -34.15 -38.14
N ARG A 433 20.67 -33.78 -37.54
CA ARG A 433 21.05 -32.37 -37.32
C ARG A 433 21.18 -31.57 -38.61
N ARG A 434 21.51 -32.22 -39.74
CA ARG A 434 21.58 -31.58 -41.06
C ARG A 434 20.23 -31.05 -41.57
N ALA A 435 19.11 -31.54 -41.02
CA ALA A 435 17.77 -31.08 -41.37
C ALA A 435 17.32 -29.85 -40.55
N ILE A 436 18.05 -29.48 -39.50
CA ILE A 436 17.74 -28.33 -38.65
C ILE A 436 18.30 -27.08 -39.34
N ARG A 437 17.41 -26.17 -39.74
CA ARG A 437 17.78 -24.94 -40.47
C ARG A 437 18.30 -23.83 -39.55
N GLU A 438 17.82 -23.78 -38.32
CA GLU A 438 18.14 -22.75 -37.34
C GLU A 438 18.84 -23.40 -36.14
N THR A 439 20.16 -23.53 -36.23
CA THR A 439 21.01 -23.98 -35.12
C THR A 439 21.49 -22.80 -34.29
N ASP A 440 21.63 -22.99 -32.98
CA ASP A 440 22.32 -22.02 -32.12
C ASP A 440 23.81 -21.93 -32.49
N MET A 441 24.14 -20.93 -33.32
CA MET A 441 25.50 -20.71 -33.82
C MET A 441 26.39 -19.97 -32.81
N TYR A 442 25.79 -19.20 -31.91
CA TYR A 442 26.51 -18.18 -31.13
C TYR A 442 26.38 -18.35 -29.62
N GLY A 443 25.49 -19.20 -29.10
CA GLY A 443 25.28 -19.34 -27.66
C GLY A 443 26.53 -19.74 -26.89
N LYS A 444 27.37 -20.62 -27.43
CA LYS A 444 28.67 -20.96 -26.82
C LYS A 444 29.64 -19.78 -26.82
N SER A 445 29.70 -19.03 -27.92
CA SER A 445 30.55 -17.86 -28.06
C SER A 445 30.08 -16.71 -27.16
N ALA A 446 28.76 -16.52 -27.05
CA ALA A 446 28.12 -15.56 -26.16
C ALA A 446 28.38 -15.91 -24.69
N ASN A 447 28.21 -17.17 -24.28
CA ASN A 447 28.56 -17.62 -22.93
C ASN A 447 30.04 -17.41 -22.64
N LYS A 448 30.93 -17.71 -23.60
CA LYS A 448 32.36 -17.44 -23.44
C LYS A 448 32.63 -15.94 -23.31
N PHE A 449 32.00 -15.11 -24.13
CA PHE A 449 32.12 -13.65 -24.05
C PHE A 449 31.63 -13.11 -22.70
N LEU A 450 30.46 -13.55 -22.22
CA LEU A 450 29.93 -13.18 -20.90
C LEU A 450 30.83 -13.67 -19.75
N SER A 451 31.47 -14.83 -19.90
CA SER A 451 32.45 -15.32 -18.90
C SER A 451 33.71 -14.45 -18.79
N LEU A 452 33.99 -13.63 -19.81
CA LEU A 452 35.11 -12.68 -19.81
C LEU A 452 34.75 -11.35 -19.15
N ILE A 453 33.50 -11.14 -18.71
CA ILE A 453 33.12 -9.94 -17.96
C ILE A 453 33.99 -9.88 -16.69
N PRO A 454 34.83 -8.83 -16.54
CA PRO A 454 35.70 -8.68 -15.38
C PRO A 454 34.88 -8.67 -14.09
N GLU A 455 35.43 -9.20 -13.00
CA GLU A 455 34.75 -9.22 -11.71
C GLU A 455 34.35 -7.82 -11.23
N CYS A 456 35.14 -6.78 -11.53
CA CYS A 456 34.81 -5.39 -11.22
C CYS A 456 33.61 -4.82 -12.01
N CYS A 457 33.22 -5.46 -13.12
CA CYS A 457 32.03 -5.10 -13.90
C CYS A 457 30.77 -5.84 -13.44
N ARG A 458 30.91 -6.84 -12.57
CA ARG A 458 29.78 -7.49 -11.88
C ARG A 458 29.33 -6.55 -10.76
N LEU A 459 28.58 -5.51 -11.11
CA LEU A 459 27.95 -4.62 -10.14
C LEU A 459 27.16 -5.45 -9.12
N ASN A 460 27.70 -5.54 -7.90
CA ASN A 460 27.13 -6.04 -6.66
C ASN A 460 25.65 -6.49 -6.72
N ALA A 461 25.41 -7.74 -7.11
CA ALA A 461 24.23 -8.48 -6.68
C ALA A 461 24.42 -9.09 -5.27
N ALA A 462 25.63 -9.00 -4.70
CA ALA A 462 26.05 -9.64 -3.45
C ALA A 462 26.36 -8.67 -2.30
N ALA A 463 26.10 -7.35 -2.43
CA ALA A 463 26.34 -6.40 -1.33
C ALA A 463 25.39 -6.54 -0.12
N SER A 464 24.55 -7.58 -0.09
CA SER A 464 23.66 -7.89 1.05
C SER A 464 24.04 -9.15 1.82
N ALA A 465 25.13 -9.86 1.47
CA ALA A 465 25.50 -11.14 2.11
C ALA A 465 26.75 -11.07 3.02
N GLU A 466 27.49 -9.96 3.04
CA GLU A 466 28.67 -9.78 3.92
C GLU A 466 28.49 -8.61 4.91
N ARG A 467 27.33 -8.52 5.54
CA ARG A 467 27.13 -7.73 6.77
C ARG A 467 26.42 -8.56 7.84
N ASP A 468 26.99 -9.71 8.16
CA ASP A 468 26.71 -10.44 9.39
C ASP A 468 28.05 -10.93 9.95
N GLU A 469 28.82 -10.01 10.55
CA GLU A 469 29.81 -10.33 11.60
C GLU A 469 30.24 -9.12 12.46
N ASP A 470 29.49 -8.01 12.49
CA ASP A 470 29.78 -6.94 13.47
C ASP A 470 28.50 -6.49 14.18
N ASN A 471 28.31 -7.08 15.37
CA ASN A 471 27.32 -6.72 16.36
C ASN A 471 27.77 -5.43 17.10
N PRO A 472 27.08 -4.28 17.02
CA PRO A 472 27.42 -3.13 17.86
C PRO A 472 26.62 -3.19 19.17
N PHE A 473 27.32 -3.63 20.21
CA PHE A 473 26.85 -3.66 21.59
C PHE A 473 26.78 -2.23 22.16
N TRP A 474 25.59 -1.80 22.60
CA TRP A 474 25.46 -0.67 23.52
C TRP A 474 25.82 -1.12 24.94
N SER A 475 26.96 -0.71 25.48
CA SER A 475 27.05 -0.17 26.85
C SER A 475 28.47 0.26 27.28
N LYS A 476 28.54 1.53 27.74
CA LYS A 476 29.39 2.11 28.79
C LYS A 476 30.91 2.21 28.61
N VAL A 477 31.30 3.46 28.30
CA VAL A 477 32.38 4.28 28.89
C VAL A 477 33.03 3.72 30.17
N LEU A 478 34.35 3.50 30.16
CA LEU A 478 35.34 4.17 31.04
C LEU A 478 36.82 3.79 30.70
N ASN A 479 37.65 4.82 30.48
CA ASN A 479 39.08 5.02 30.81
C ASN A 479 40.25 4.12 30.30
N ASN A 480 41.07 4.79 29.45
CA ASN A 480 42.55 4.94 29.44
C ASN A 480 43.53 3.82 28.95
N PRO A 481 44.75 4.21 28.47
CA PRO A 481 45.34 3.69 27.24
C PRO A 481 46.71 3.00 27.41
N SER A 482 47.08 2.10 26.48
CA SER A 482 48.50 1.79 26.18
C SER A 482 48.67 1.06 24.83
N THR A 483 49.37 1.75 23.92
CA THR A 483 50.53 1.34 23.10
C THR A 483 50.56 0.05 22.25
N GLU A 484 51.11 0.26 21.05
CA GLU A 484 51.86 -0.65 20.15
C GLU A 484 51.15 -1.24 18.91
N ALA A 485 51.56 -0.72 17.75
CA ALA A 485 51.34 -1.29 16.41
C ALA A 485 52.34 -2.42 16.12
N PRO A 486 52.05 -3.30 15.13
CA PRO A 486 52.97 -3.36 13.97
C PRO A 486 52.30 -3.59 12.59
N ALA A 487 53.16 -3.45 11.57
CA ALA A 487 52.96 -3.17 10.15
C ALA A 487 52.43 -4.32 9.23
N PRO A 488 52.03 -4.03 7.96
CA PRO A 488 51.43 -5.01 7.03
C PRO A 488 52.44 -5.62 6.04
N PRO A 489 52.19 -6.82 5.46
CA PRO A 489 52.97 -7.30 4.31
C PRO A 489 52.21 -7.18 2.97
N ARG A 490 52.77 -6.30 2.16
CA ARG A 490 52.98 -6.21 0.70
C ARG A 490 52.36 -7.25 -0.26
N HIS A 491 51.81 -6.68 -1.35
CA HIS A 491 51.45 -7.28 -2.63
C HIS A 491 52.62 -7.94 -3.38
N SER A 492 52.34 -9.03 -4.10
CA SER A 492 53.16 -9.47 -5.23
C SER A 492 52.34 -10.15 -6.34
N THR A 493 52.52 -9.66 -7.55
CA THR A 493 52.31 -10.33 -8.86
C THR A 493 53.47 -9.83 -9.75
N PRO A 494 53.79 -10.42 -10.92
CA PRO A 494 53.26 -11.64 -11.55
C PRO A 494 54.39 -12.59 -12.05
N SER A 495 54.03 -13.76 -12.59
CA SER A 495 54.92 -14.47 -13.53
C SER A 495 54.13 -15.06 -14.71
N ARG A 496 54.54 -14.63 -15.91
CA ARG A 496 54.17 -15.13 -17.23
C ARG A 496 54.90 -16.45 -17.50
N LEU A 497 54.27 -17.36 -18.24
CA LEU A 497 54.86 -18.33 -19.19
C LEU A 497 53.67 -18.90 -20.01
N SER A 498 53.32 -18.31 -21.16
CA SER A 498 53.70 -18.72 -22.52
C SER A 498 53.35 -20.17 -22.89
N PHE A 499 52.42 -20.38 -23.84
CA PHE A 499 52.60 -21.31 -24.96
C PHE A 499 51.65 -20.97 -26.11
N PHE A 500 52.23 -20.50 -27.21
CA PHE A 500 51.65 -20.56 -28.56
C PHE A 500 52.00 -21.93 -29.15
N MET A 501 51.06 -22.58 -29.86
CA MET A 501 51.36 -23.22 -31.14
C MET A 501 50.07 -23.52 -31.92
N ARG A 502 50.17 -23.27 -33.24
CA ARG A 502 49.14 -23.31 -34.29
C ARG A 502 48.71 -24.75 -34.63
N GLN A 503 47.44 -24.94 -34.99
CA GLN A 503 46.97 -25.20 -36.37
C GLN A 503 45.45 -25.08 -36.44
#